data_AF-A0A8T1E033-F1
#
_entry.id   AF-A0A8T1E033-F1
#
_cell.length_a   1.000
_cell.length_b   1.000
_cell.length_c   1.000
_cell.angle_alpha   90.00
_cell.angle_beta   90.00
_cell.angle_gamma   90.00
#
_symmetry.space_group_name_H-M   'P 1'
#
loop_
_entity.id
_entity.type
_entity.pdbx_description
1 polymer ?
#
loop_
_entity_poly.entity_id
_entity_poly.type
_entity_poly.pdbx_seq_one_letter_code
_entity_poly.pdbx_strand_id
1 'polypeptide(L)'
;MKTLFCAVVGLGDVFFVEIQNYWSVAHLKVAIKKAIWRSCSPHKLTLYAARTGRHWLKNSDRAYWSLVQGSTSADLETILSSANEMDPVWRLDSANLDFPQASENELHVLVEIPSQGILKPSCPSWLEELGWIVAGVCCWWMVAIIIGGVISTAITVYR
;
A
#
# COMPACT_ATOMS: atom_id res chain seq x y z
N MET A 1 25.72 -2.63 -3.18
CA MET A 1 24.26 -2.65 -2.92
C MET A 1 23.90 -1.30 -2.37
N LYS A 2 22.76 -0.73 -2.76
CA LYS A 2 22.26 0.55 -2.24
C LYS A 2 20.86 0.32 -1.67
N THR A 3 20.53 1.03 -0.60
CA THR A 3 19.18 1.03 -0.05
C THR A 3 18.46 2.25 -0.60
N LEU A 4 17.22 2.09 -1.06
CA LEU A 4 16.35 3.19 -1.47
C LEU A 4 15.15 3.24 -0.55
N PHE A 5 14.78 4.44 -0.10
CA PHE A 5 13.53 4.68 0.59
C PHE A 5 12.44 5.05 -0.41
N CYS A 6 11.35 4.31 -0.36
CA CYS A 6 10.21 4.42 -1.25
C CYS A 6 8.96 4.81 -0.44
N ALA A 7 8.10 5.67 -0.99
CA ALA A 7 6.81 5.97 -0.39
C ALA A 7 5.68 5.76 -1.38
N VAL A 8 4.52 5.30 -0.89
CA VAL A 8 3.31 5.16 -1.69
C VAL A 8 2.49 6.45 -1.62
N VAL A 9 2.24 7.05 -2.79
CA VAL A 9 1.40 8.25 -2.91
C VAL A 9 -0.03 7.92 -2.51
N GLY A 10 -0.62 8.76 -1.64
CA GLY A 10 -2.00 8.62 -1.17
C GLY A 10 -2.21 7.65 0.00
N LEU A 11 -1.25 6.78 0.30
CA LEU A 11 -1.28 5.91 1.49
C LEU A 11 -0.32 6.37 2.59
N GLY A 12 0.75 7.08 2.23
CA GLY A 12 1.75 7.53 3.20
C GLY A 12 2.68 6.42 3.70
N ASP A 13 2.54 5.20 3.20
CA ASP A 13 3.39 4.07 3.56
C ASP A 13 4.82 4.29 3.03
N VAL A 14 5.79 4.31 3.95
CA VAL A 14 7.23 4.39 3.63
C VAL A 14 7.89 3.05 3.91
N PHE A 15 8.68 2.56 2.97
CA PHE A 15 9.41 1.30 3.08
C PHE A 15 10.78 1.41 2.39
N PHE A 16 11.67 0.47 2.66
CA PHE A 16 12.98 0.43 2.02
C PHE A 16 13.09 -0.74 1.05
N VAL A 17 13.87 -0.57 -0.01
CA VAL A 17 14.19 -1.60 -1.00
C VAL A 17 15.69 -1.61 -1.23
N GLU A 18 16.31 -2.78 -1.16
CA GLU A 18 17.70 -2.96 -1.54
C GLU A 18 17.81 -3.16 -3.06
N ILE A 19 18.71 -2.41 -3.67
CA ILE A 19 18.97 -2.45 -5.11
C ILE A 19 20.44 -2.74 -5.41
N GLN A 20 20.68 -3.23 -6.63
CA GLN A 20 22.01 -3.33 -7.19
C GLN A 20 22.18 -2.28 -8.29
N ASN A 21 23.42 -1.78 -8.46
CA ASN A 21 23.69 -0.65 -9.35
C ASN A 21 23.30 -0.94 -10.82
N TYR A 22 23.45 -2.18 -11.27
CA TYR A 22 23.15 -2.57 -12.65
C TYR A 22 21.65 -2.80 -12.93
N TRP A 23 20.78 -2.65 -11.92
CA TRP A 23 19.35 -2.84 -12.10
C TRP A 23 18.73 -1.69 -12.87
N SER A 24 17.63 -1.99 -13.57
CA SER A 24 16.79 -0.98 -14.22
C SER A 24 15.60 -0.60 -13.35
N VAL A 25 14.92 0.48 -13.73
CA VAL A 25 13.65 0.91 -13.11
C VAL A 25 12.60 -0.20 -13.21
N ALA A 26 12.58 -0.99 -14.29
CA ALA A 26 11.71 -2.17 -14.37
C ALA A 26 12.00 -3.21 -13.27
N HIS A 27 13.27 -3.47 -12.93
CA HIS A 27 13.63 -4.34 -11.81
C HIS A 27 13.20 -3.74 -10.48
N LEU A 28 13.32 -2.42 -10.32
CA LEU A 28 12.85 -1.70 -9.14
C LEU A 28 11.33 -1.85 -8.95
N LYS A 29 10.53 -1.73 -10.02
CA LYS A 29 9.06 -1.97 -9.97
C LYS A 29 8.72 -3.37 -9.46
N VAL A 30 9.49 -4.39 -9.87
CA VAL A 30 9.31 -5.78 -9.40
C VAL A 30 9.70 -5.92 -7.93
N ALA A 31 10.80 -5.30 -7.50
CA ALA A 31 11.23 -5.33 -6.11
C ALA A 31 10.23 -4.63 -5.17
N ILE A 32 9.72 -3.46 -5.58
CA ILE A 32 8.68 -2.74 -4.85
C ILE A 32 7.43 -3.59 -4.69
N LYS A 33 6.96 -4.25 -5.76
CA LYS A 33 5.80 -5.14 -5.68
C LYS A 33 5.98 -6.23 -4.62
N LYS A 34 7.18 -6.84 -4.55
CA LYS A 34 7.49 -7.86 -3.54
C LYS A 34 7.43 -7.30 -2.11
N ALA A 35 7.84 -6.04 -1.93
CA ALA A 35 7.83 -5.37 -0.62
C ALA A 35 6.41 -4.99 -0.16
N ILE A 36 5.58 -4.42 -1.04
CA ILE A 36 4.25 -3.91 -0.66
C ILE A 36 3.15 -5.01 -0.65
N TRP A 37 3.44 -6.22 -1.16
CA TRP A 37 2.50 -7.34 -1.28
C TRP A 37 1.11 -6.97 -1.85
N ARG A 38 1.04 -6.03 -2.80
CA ARG A 38 -0.23 -5.63 -3.43
C ARG A 38 -0.47 -6.35 -4.76
N SER A 39 -1.74 -6.61 -5.07
CA SER A 39 -2.22 -7.29 -6.29
C SER A 39 -2.06 -6.50 -7.59
N CYS A 40 -1.16 -5.51 -7.62
CA CYS A 40 -0.90 -4.71 -8.82
C CYS A 40 0.17 -5.36 -9.71
N SER A 41 0.04 -5.20 -11.03
CA SER A 41 1.11 -5.59 -11.95
C SER A 41 2.26 -4.58 -11.85
N PRO A 42 3.54 -5.01 -11.78
CA PRO A 42 4.68 -4.08 -11.69
C PRO A 42 4.66 -3.05 -12.83
N HIS A 43 4.23 -3.45 -14.02
CA HIS A 43 4.17 -2.58 -15.21
C HIS A 43 3.15 -1.44 -15.09
N LYS A 44 2.15 -1.60 -14.20
CA LYS A 44 1.13 -0.58 -13.95
C LYS A 44 1.55 0.43 -12.89
N LEU A 45 2.68 0.21 -12.20
CA LEU A 45 3.21 1.16 -11.23
C LEU A 45 3.90 2.30 -11.97
N THR A 46 3.55 3.53 -11.60
CA THR A 46 4.30 4.72 -12.02
C THR A 46 5.26 5.08 -10.90
N LEU A 47 6.52 5.30 -11.26
CA LEU A 47 7.56 5.66 -10.30
C LEU A 47 8.03 7.07 -10.61
N TYR A 48 8.20 7.88 -9.57
CA TYR A 48 8.75 9.22 -9.66
C TYR A 48 9.99 9.33 -8.80
N ALA A 49 11.00 10.06 -9.26
CA ALA A 49 12.11 10.46 -8.43
C ALA A 49 11.61 11.47 -7.39
N ALA A 50 11.82 11.18 -6.10
CA ALA A 50 11.38 12.03 -5.00
C ALA A 50 12.33 13.21 -4.81
N ARG A 51 12.50 14.05 -5.83
CA ARG A 51 13.41 15.19 -5.81
C ARG A 51 12.79 16.44 -6.42
N THR A 52 13.23 17.58 -5.90
CA THR A 52 12.99 18.89 -6.48
C THR A 52 14.32 19.43 -6.96
N GLY A 53 14.55 19.39 -8.29
CA GLY A 53 15.83 19.73 -8.89
C GLY A 53 16.94 18.76 -8.49
N ARG A 54 17.89 19.21 -7.64
CA ARG A 54 19.01 18.40 -7.13
C ARG A 54 18.82 17.92 -5.69
N HIS A 55 17.73 18.30 -5.03
CA HIS A 55 17.49 17.98 -3.63
C HIS A 55 16.46 16.86 -3.51
N TRP A 56 16.83 15.80 -2.80
CA TRP A 56 15.92 14.71 -2.43
C TRP A 56 14.96 15.16 -1.34
N LEU A 57 13.76 14.58 -1.35
CA LEU A 57 12.71 14.91 -0.41
C LEU A 57 13.07 14.42 0.99
N LYS A 58 12.97 15.29 1.99
CA LYS A 58 13.29 15.01 3.39
C LYS A 58 12.05 15.10 4.26
N ASN A 59 12.14 14.49 5.44
CA ASN A 59 11.08 14.62 6.47
C ASN A 59 10.84 16.05 6.97
N SER A 60 11.80 16.97 6.75
CA SER A 60 11.65 18.40 7.02
C SER A 60 10.74 19.11 6.00
N ASP A 61 10.53 18.51 4.83
CA ASP A 61 9.83 19.16 3.73
C ASP A 61 8.32 19.00 3.85
N ARG A 62 7.58 20.03 3.46
CA ARG A 62 6.10 20.02 3.50
C ARG A 62 5.49 18.92 2.63
N ALA A 63 6.10 18.63 1.48
CA ALA A 63 5.65 17.59 0.57
C ALA A 63 5.74 16.19 1.22
N TYR A 64 6.72 15.94 2.11
CA TYR A 64 6.80 14.69 2.86
C TYR A 64 5.60 14.50 3.78
N TRP A 65 5.23 15.53 4.53
CA TRP A 65 4.05 15.47 5.40
C TRP A 65 2.75 15.33 4.62
N SER A 66 2.68 15.92 3.42
CA SER A 66 1.53 15.76 2.52
C SER A 66 1.36 14.31 2.10
N LEU A 67 2.46 13.64 1.73
CA LEU A 67 2.50 12.20 1.42
C LEU A 67 2.03 11.34 2.58
N VAL A 68 2.59 11.56 3.78
CA VAL A 68 2.25 10.80 5.00
C VAL A 68 0.78 10.97 5.36
N GLN A 69 0.22 12.16 5.17
CA GLN A 69 -1.20 12.45 5.44
C GLN A 69 -2.14 11.96 4.34
N GLY A 70 -1.62 11.38 3.25
CA GLY A 70 -2.43 10.98 2.08
C GLY A 70 -3.10 12.16 1.38
N SER A 71 -2.56 13.36 1.54
CA SER A 71 -3.08 14.60 0.97
C SER A 71 -2.23 15.09 -0.19
N THR A 72 -2.84 15.76 -1.15
CA THR A 72 -2.13 16.36 -2.30
C THR A 72 -1.86 17.83 -2.02
N SER A 73 -0.62 18.26 -2.15
CA SER A 73 -0.20 19.67 -2.07
C SER A 73 0.51 20.09 -3.36
N ALA A 74 0.55 21.40 -3.65
CA ALA A 74 1.21 21.92 -4.85
C ALA A 74 2.70 21.52 -4.94
N ASP A 75 3.38 21.43 -3.78
CA ASP A 75 4.76 20.95 -3.70
C ASP A 75 4.86 19.47 -4.11
N LEU A 76 3.89 18.65 -3.69
CA LEU A 76 3.84 17.24 -4.04
C LEU A 76 3.49 17.05 -5.53
N GLU A 77 2.55 17.81 -6.08
CA GLU A 77 2.20 17.77 -7.51
C GLU A 77 3.39 18.15 -8.39
N THR A 78 4.21 19.11 -7.94
CA THR A 78 5.44 19.48 -8.63
C THR A 78 6.41 18.29 -8.68
N ILE A 79 6.51 17.51 -7.61
CA ILE A 79 7.36 16.30 -7.57
C ILE A 79 6.75 15.19 -8.44
N LEU A 80 5.43 15.04 -8.47
CA LEU A 80 4.70 14.07 -9.30
C LEU A 80 4.55 14.50 -10.77
N SER A 81 5.28 15.53 -11.20
CA SER A 81 5.33 15.95 -12.59
C SER A 81 6.04 14.93 -13.48
N SER A 82 5.69 14.91 -14.77
CA SER A 82 6.31 14.06 -15.79
C SER A 82 7.83 14.26 -15.90
N ALA A 83 8.36 15.41 -15.46
CA ALA A 83 9.80 15.66 -15.41
C ALA A 83 10.55 14.74 -14.43
N ASN A 84 9.86 14.22 -13.41
CA ASN A 84 10.41 13.32 -12.41
C ASN A 84 9.97 11.86 -12.62
N GLU A 85 9.12 11.60 -13.62
CA GLU A 85 8.69 10.25 -13.95
C GLU A 85 9.89 9.41 -14.42
N MET A 86 10.00 8.20 -13.88
CA MET A 86 11.11 7.29 -14.16
C MET A 86 10.75 6.36 -15.32
N ASP A 87 11.52 6.43 -16.39
CA ASP A 87 11.38 5.50 -17.51
C ASP A 87 11.82 4.08 -17.09
N PRO A 88 11.00 3.04 -17.35
CA PRO A 88 11.33 1.64 -17.04
C PRO A 88 12.68 1.13 -17.59
N VAL A 89 13.15 1.72 -18.70
CA VAL A 89 14.38 1.36 -19.40
C VAL A 89 15.61 1.98 -18.73
N TRP A 90 15.43 3.05 -17.94
CA TRP A 90 16.56 3.69 -17.26
C TRP A 90 17.23 2.73 -16.28
N ARG A 91 18.56 2.83 -16.24
CA ARG A 91 19.35 2.14 -15.25
C ARG A 91 19.42 2.98 -13.99
N LEU A 92 19.42 2.32 -12.83
CA LEU A 92 19.51 3.00 -11.54
C LEU A 92 20.91 3.62 -11.32
N ASP A 93 21.93 3.17 -12.04
CA ASP A 93 23.28 3.78 -12.10
C ASP A 93 23.42 4.89 -13.14
N SER A 94 22.36 5.25 -13.85
CA SER A 94 22.42 6.32 -14.85
C SER A 94 22.57 7.70 -14.21
N ALA A 95 23.28 8.60 -14.89
CA ALA A 95 23.44 10.00 -14.48
C ALA A 95 22.10 10.76 -14.35
N ASN A 96 21.01 10.21 -14.91
CA ASN A 96 19.68 10.80 -14.80
C ASN A 96 19.06 10.63 -13.40
N LEU A 97 19.46 9.58 -12.67
CA LEU A 97 18.88 9.21 -11.39
C LEU A 97 19.83 9.40 -10.21
N ASP A 98 21.15 9.35 -10.44
CA ASP A 98 22.25 9.63 -9.50
C ASP A 98 21.89 9.46 -8.02
N PHE A 99 21.41 8.26 -7.66
CA PHE A 99 20.91 8.01 -6.32
C PHE A 99 22.06 8.14 -5.32
N PRO A 100 21.95 9.04 -4.33
CA PRO A 100 22.96 9.18 -3.30
C PRO A 100 23.03 7.89 -2.49
N GLN A 101 24.13 7.73 -1.77
CA GLN A 101 24.17 6.70 -0.75
C GLN A 101 23.14 7.07 0.33
N ALA A 102 22.22 6.16 0.64
CA ALA A 102 21.10 6.43 1.53
C ALA A 102 21.56 7.09 2.83
N SER A 103 21.13 8.34 3.02
CA SER A 103 21.17 9.02 4.31
C SER A 103 19.89 8.71 5.08
N GLU A 104 19.92 8.79 6.40
CA GLU A 104 18.85 8.29 7.27
C GLU A 104 17.49 8.99 7.12
N ASN A 105 17.37 10.06 6.33
CA ASN A 105 16.15 10.89 6.26
C ASN A 105 15.73 11.33 4.85
N GLU A 106 16.23 10.68 3.79
CA GLU A 106 15.93 11.04 2.40
C GLU A 106 15.02 10.00 1.73
N LEU A 107 13.92 10.48 1.17
CA LEU A 107 13.04 9.70 0.33
C LEU A 107 13.54 9.79 -1.12
N HIS A 108 13.63 8.64 -1.78
CA HIS A 108 14.26 8.53 -3.09
C HIS A 108 13.24 8.28 -4.20
N VAL A 109 12.18 7.51 -3.91
CA VAL A 109 11.21 7.07 -4.92
C VAL A 109 9.78 7.26 -4.41
N LEU A 110 8.94 7.88 -5.22
CA LEU A 110 7.49 7.89 -5.02
C LEU A 110 6.85 6.85 -5.93
N VAL A 111 5.94 6.07 -5.35
CA VAL A 111 5.21 5.01 -6.03
C VAL A 111 3.76 5.43 -6.14
N GLU A 112 3.31 5.68 -7.36
CA GLU A 112 1.90 5.87 -7.64
C GLU A 112 1.31 4.53 -8.07
N ILE A 113 0.24 4.13 -7.37
CA ILE A 113 -0.52 2.94 -7.68
C ILE A 113 -1.79 3.40 -8.37
N PRO A 114 -2.07 2.96 -9.61
CA PRO A 114 -3.26 3.40 -10.31
C PRO A 114 -4.51 3.00 -9.52
N SER A 115 -5.44 3.94 -9.39
CA SER A 115 -6.73 3.74 -8.71
C SER A 115 -7.54 2.59 -9.31
N GLN A 116 -7.35 2.28 -10.60
CA GLN A 116 -7.93 1.11 -11.29
C GLN A 116 -7.32 -0.24 -10.90
N GLY A 117 -6.40 -0.24 -9.93
CA GLY A 117 -5.82 -1.41 -9.27
C GLY A 117 -6.06 -1.44 -7.76
N ILE A 118 -6.82 -0.48 -7.19
CA ILE A 118 -7.58 -0.76 -5.98
C ILE A 118 -8.71 -1.68 -6.44
N LEU A 119 -8.38 -2.96 -6.67
CA LEU A 119 -9.25 -3.97 -6.11
C LEU A 119 -9.46 -3.48 -4.68
N LYS A 120 -10.72 -3.10 -4.35
CA LYS A 120 -11.27 -3.28 -2.99
C LYS A 120 -10.50 -4.44 -2.38
N PRO A 121 -10.01 -4.41 -1.11
CA PRO A 121 -9.51 -5.63 -0.51
C PRO A 121 -10.57 -6.69 -0.82
N SER A 122 -10.24 -7.56 -1.76
CA SER A 122 -11.14 -8.59 -2.18
C SER A 122 -11.10 -9.41 -0.92
N CYS A 123 -12.19 -9.33 -0.15
CA CYS A 123 -12.48 -10.34 0.84
C CYS A 123 -12.07 -11.65 0.17
N PRO A 124 -11.16 -12.43 0.76
CA PRO A 124 -10.82 -13.74 0.22
C PRO A 124 -12.16 -14.38 -0.18
N SER A 125 -12.31 -14.91 -1.38
CA SER A 125 -13.60 -15.43 -1.86
C SER A 125 -14.23 -16.45 -0.89
N TRP A 126 -13.42 -17.04 -0.01
CA TRP A 126 -13.80 -17.88 1.11
C TRP A 126 -14.55 -17.16 2.26
N LEU A 127 -14.49 -15.83 2.38
CA LEU A 127 -15.24 -15.05 3.38
C LEU A 127 -16.66 -14.68 2.92
N GLU A 128 -16.97 -14.74 1.62
CA GLU A 128 -18.37 -14.65 1.14
C GLU A 128 -19.10 -16.01 1.20
N GLU A 129 -18.39 -17.13 1.06
CA GLU A 129 -18.99 -18.46 1.26
C GLU A 129 -19.30 -18.75 2.74
N LEU A 130 -18.53 -18.18 3.67
CA LEU A 130 -18.83 -18.31 5.10
C LEU A 130 -19.93 -17.36 5.59
N GLY A 131 -20.40 -16.39 4.79
CA GLY A 131 -21.51 -15.50 5.19
C GLY A 131 -22.79 -16.28 5.55
N TRP A 132 -23.02 -17.41 4.89
CA TRP A 132 -24.12 -18.34 5.12
C TRP A 132 -23.86 -19.25 6.31
N ILE A 133 -22.59 -19.58 6.57
CA ILE A 133 -22.19 -20.45 7.68
C ILE A 133 -22.20 -19.67 8.99
N VAL A 134 -21.74 -18.41 9.01
CA VAL A 134 -21.82 -17.54 10.19
C VAL A 134 -23.26 -17.05 10.41
N ALA A 135 -24.02 -16.69 9.36
CA ALA A 135 -25.44 -16.35 9.51
C ALA A 135 -26.31 -17.55 9.89
N GLY A 136 -26.04 -18.73 9.34
CA GLY A 136 -26.76 -19.97 9.63
C GLY A 136 -26.51 -20.50 11.04
N VAL A 137 -25.26 -20.45 11.51
CA VAL A 137 -24.90 -20.82 12.89
C VAL A 137 -25.46 -19.80 13.90
N CYS A 138 -25.45 -18.50 13.59
CA CYS A 138 -26.10 -17.49 14.43
C CYS A 138 -27.64 -17.64 14.47
N CYS A 139 -28.27 -18.04 13.36
CA CYS A 139 -29.72 -18.25 13.34
C CYS A 139 -30.14 -19.50 14.12
N TRP A 140 -29.36 -20.59 14.04
CA TRP A 140 -29.62 -21.79 14.85
C TRP A 140 -29.37 -21.59 16.35
N TRP A 141 -28.36 -20.80 16.73
CA TRP A 141 -28.17 -20.44 18.14
C TRP A 141 -29.30 -19.54 18.67
N MET A 142 -29.81 -18.58 17.88
CA MET A 142 -30.97 -17.78 18.31
C MET A 142 -32.26 -18.60 18.41
N VAL A 143 -32.50 -19.56 17.52
CA VAL A 143 -33.68 -20.45 17.60
C VAL A 143 -33.59 -21.39 18.81
N ALA A 144 -32.40 -21.92 19.14
CA ALA A 144 -32.22 -22.77 20.32
C ALA A 144 -32.46 -22.02 21.65
N ILE A 145 -32.11 -20.73 21.74
CA ILE A 145 -32.37 -19.91 22.93
C ILE A 145 -33.88 -19.66 23.11
N ILE A 146 -34.63 -19.43 22.02
CA ILE A 146 -36.08 -19.19 22.09
C ILE A 146 -36.84 -20.48 22.47
N ILE A 147 -36.45 -21.63 21.92
CA ILE A 147 -37.10 -22.91 22.25
C ILE A 147 -36.71 -23.40 23.65
N GLY A 148 -35.45 -23.19 24.09
CA GLY A 148 -35.00 -23.55 25.44
C GLY A 148 -35.60 -22.69 26.55
N GLY A 149 -35.90 -21.41 26.29
CA GLY A 149 -36.50 -20.48 27.26
C GLY A 149 -37.96 -20.77 27.61
N VAL A 150 -38.73 -21.35 26.68
CA VAL A 150 -40.16 -21.66 26.91
C VAL A 150 -40.35 -22.93 27.74
N ILE A 151 -39.40 -23.87 27.72
CA ILE A 151 -39.50 -25.13 28.48
C ILE A 151 -39.13 -24.91 29.97
N SER A 152 -38.25 -23.96 30.29
CA SER A 152 -37.80 -23.71 31.67
C SER A 152 -38.87 -23.04 32.54
N THR A 153 -39.74 -22.21 31.96
CA THR A 153 -40.83 -21.55 32.70
C THR A 153 -42.04 -22.46 32.94
N ALA A 154 -42.22 -23.53 32.17
CA ALA A 154 -43.31 -24.49 32.37
C ALA A 154 -43.06 -25.47 33.54
N ILE A 155 -41.80 -25.74 33.90
CA ILE A 155 -41.46 -26.75 34.93
C ILE A 155 -41.51 -26.18 36.36
N THR A 156 -41.44 -24.85 36.53
CA THR A 156 -41.46 -24.22 37.87
C THR A 156 -42.88 -24.03 38.41
N VAL A 157 -43.93 -24.21 37.60
CA VAL A 157 -45.34 -24.06 38.02
C VAL A 157 -45.97 -25.39 38.48
N TYR A 158 -45.26 -26.52 38.37
CA TYR A 158 -45.74 -27.85 38.76
C TYR A 158 -44.86 -28.55 39.81
N ARG A 159 -44.26 -27.79 40.73
CA ARG A 159 -43.67 -28.33 41.96
C ARG A 159 -44.14 -27.58 43.20
#